data_AF-A0A0C2IYU5-F1
#
_entry.id   AF-A0A0C2IYU5-F1
#
_cell.length_a   1.000
_cell.length_b   1.000
_cell.length_c   1.000
_cell.angle_alpha   90.00
_cell.angle_beta   90.00
_cell.angle_gamma   90.00
#
_symmetry.space_group_name_H-M   'P 1'
#
loop_
_entity.id
_entity.type
_entity.pdbx_description
1 polymer ?
#
loop_
_entity_poly.entity_id
_entity_poly.type
_entity_poly.pdbx_seq_one_letter_code
_entity_poly.pdbx_strand_id
1 'polypeptide(L)'
;MMGNYVSETGGNPNENIIIKKTNNITICSAISRDLMMYYKVSEIPFKNDLYMDFMVNSMSVLNKMQFQEVTCTMGNVPIHRGASIKSFITAEGHKFFYLSPYSLFVNPI
;
A
#
# COMPACT_ATOMS: atom_id res chain seq x y z
N MET A 1 18.03 -28.40 18.41
CA MET A 1 17.53 -29.79 18.28
C MET A 1 16.01 -29.76 18.28
N MET A 2 15.43 -30.69 17.54
CA MET A 2 14.01 -31.05 17.46
C MET A 2 13.30 -31.04 18.83
N GLY A 3 12.03 -30.58 18.81
CA GLY A 3 10.91 -31.17 19.55
C GLY A 3 10.88 -31.07 21.07
N ASN A 4 9.73 -30.66 21.61
CA ASN A 4 8.96 -31.48 22.55
C ASN A 4 7.56 -30.86 22.72
N TYR A 5 6.54 -31.53 22.19
CA TYR A 5 5.16 -31.35 22.61
C TYR A 5 5.02 -31.91 24.02
N VAL A 6 4.33 -31.20 24.92
CA VAL A 6 3.81 -31.81 26.15
C VAL A 6 2.34 -31.42 26.33
N SER A 7 1.55 -32.47 26.50
CA SER A 7 0.12 -32.54 26.72
C SER A 7 -0.32 -31.97 28.07
N GLU A 8 -1.55 -31.45 28.08
CA GLU A 8 -2.52 -31.37 29.19
C GLU A 8 -2.00 -31.00 30.61
N THR A 9 -2.36 -29.81 31.08
CA THR A 9 -3.01 -29.61 32.40
C THR A 9 -3.52 -28.17 32.51
N GLY A 10 -4.69 -27.99 33.13
CA GLY A 10 -5.54 -26.80 33.00
C GLY A 10 -4.89 -25.46 33.35
N GLY A 11 -4.97 -24.51 32.42
CA GLY A 11 -4.73 -23.08 32.66
C GLY A 11 -6.03 -22.37 33.02
N ASN A 12 -5.98 -21.51 34.03
CA ASN A 12 -7.12 -20.72 34.52
C ASN A 12 -7.76 -19.90 33.39
N PRO A 13 -9.10 -19.88 33.22
CA PRO A 13 -9.77 -19.15 32.14
C PRO A 13 -9.69 -17.61 32.23
N ASN A 14 -8.91 -17.08 33.18
CA ASN A 14 -8.80 -15.65 33.47
C ASN A 14 -7.42 -15.05 33.13
N GLU A 15 -6.62 -15.72 32.30
CA GLU A 15 -5.49 -15.03 31.67
C GLU A 15 -6.05 -13.99 30.70
N ASN A 16 -6.20 -12.75 31.20
CA ASN A 16 -6.47 -11.58 30.38
C ASN A 16 -5.38 -11.53 29.30
N ILE A 17 -5.73 -11.92 28.08
CA ILE A 17 -4.88 -11.70 26.91
C ILE A 17 -4.65 -10.19 26.85
N ILE A 18 -3.46 -9.74 27.21
CA ILE A 18 -3.06 -8.34 27.04
C ILE A 18 -2.93 -8.13 25.53
N ILE A 19 -4.01 -7.67 24.90
CA ILE A 19 -3.99 -7.19 23.52
C ILE A 19 -3.14 -5.92 23.54
N LYS A 20 -1.86 -6.06 23.25
CA LYS A 20 -0.95 -4.94 23.08
C LYS A 20 -1.37 -4.20 21.80
N LYS A 21 -2.15 -3.13 21.94
CA LYS A 21 -2.47 -2.24 20.81
C LYS A 21 -1.16 -1.64 20.31
N THR A 22 -0.70 -2.10 19.15
CA THR A 22 0.33 -1.40 18.39
C THR A 22 -0.33 -0.29 17.60
N ASN A 23 0.19 0.93 17.68
CA ASN A 23 -0.23 2.01 16.79
C ASN A 23 0.36 1.70 15.41
N ASN A 24 -0.45 1.12 14.53
CA ASN A 24 -0.02 0.76 13.18
C ASN A 24 0.02 2.02 12.31
N ILE A 25 1.15 2.27 11.67
CA ILE A 25 1.30 3.34 10.68
C ILE A 25 1.28 2.70 9.30
N THR A 26 0.50 3.27 8.38
CA THR A 26 0.46 2.89 6.98
C THR A 26 1.10 3.99 6.14
N ILE A 27 1.93 3.61 5.17
CA ILE A 27 2.58 4.53 4.24
C ILE A 27 2.20 4.12 2.82
N CYS A 28 1.82 5.09 2.00
CA CYS A 28 1.68 4.93 0.56
C CYS A 28 2.77 5.74 -0.13
N SER A 29 3.54 5.14 -1.02
CA SER A 29 4.71 5.75 -1.65
C SER A 29 4.73 5.52 -3.14
N ALA A 30 5.12 6.55 -3.89
CA ALA A 30 5.48 6.52 -5.29
C ALA A 30 7.00 6.73 -5.40
N ILE A 31 7.68 5.78 -6.03
CA ILE A 31 9.14 5.74 -6.11
C ILE A 31 9.54 5.51 -7.57
N SER A 32 10.54 6.24 -8.03
CA SER A 32 11.20 6.03 -9.33
C SER A 32 12.56 5.35 -9.12
N ARG A 33 13.29 5.07 -10.20
CA ARG A 33 14.65 4.53 -10.10
C ARG A 33 15.59 5.42 -9.27
N ASP A 34 15.46 6.73 -9.44
CA ASP A 34 16.49 7.68 -8.98
C ASP A 34 16.05 8.45 -7.74
N LEU A 35 14.75 8.54 -7.46
CA LEU A 35 14.22 9.27 -6.31
C LEU A 35 12.85 8.77 -5.81
N MET A 36 12.59 9.04 -4.53
CA MET A 36 11.25 8.99 -3.94
C MET A 36 10.43 10.18 -4.45
N MET A 37 9.37 9.91 -5.22
CA MET A 37 8.57 10.94 -5.87
C MET A 37 7.63 11.61 -4.88
N TYR A 38 6.88 10.79 -4.13
CA TYR A 38 5.90 11.27 -3.16
C TYR A 38 5.58 10.15 -2.18
N TYR A 39 5.26 10.50 -0.93
CA TYR A 39 4.74 9.56 0.04
C TYR A 39 3.70 10.23 0.93
N LYS A 40 2.80 9.43 1.47
CA LYS A 40 1.80 9.86 2.45
C LYS A 40 1.77 8.88 3.60
N VAL A 41 1.84 9.42 4.82
CA VAL A 41 1.77 8.65 6.07
C VAL A 41 0.35 8.77 6.64
N SER A 42 -0.15 7.68 7.22
CA SER A 42 -1.44 7.66 7.91
C SER A 42 -1.40 6.71 9.11
N GLU A 43 -2.05 7.11 10.21
CA GLU A 43 -2.28 6.23 11.36
C GLU A 43 -3.49 5.28 11.15
N ILE A 44 -4.17 5.41 10.01
CA ILE A 44 -5.28 4.55 9.61
C ILE A 44 -4.98 3.88 8.26
N PRO A 45 -5.60 2.72 7.97
CA PRO A 45 -5.45 2.07 6.67
C PRO A 45 -5.93 2.97 5.52
N PHE A 46 -5.20 2.93 4.41
CA PHE A 46 -5.60 3.66 3.19
C PHE A 46 -6.91 3.09 2.64
N LYS A 47 -7.93 3.94 2.62
CA LYS A 47 -9.20 3.73 1.91
C LYS A 47 -9.21 4.57 0.63
N ASN A 48 -10.25 4.41 -0.19
CA ASN A 48 -10.37 5.10 -1.48
C ASN A 48 -10.10 6.60 -1.41
N ASP A 49 -10.62 7.32 -0.42
CA ASP A 49 -10.44 8.78 -0.31
C ASP A 49 -8.99 9.17 -0.03
N LEU A 50 -8.35 8.49 0.93
CA LEU A 50 -6.94 8.72 1.26
C LEU A 50 -6.01 8.35 0.11
N TYR A 51 -6.34 7.26 -0.61
CA TYR A 51 -5.59 6.81 -1.77
C TYR A 51 -5.77 7.77 -2.96
N MET A 52 -6.98 8.28 -3.19
CA MET A 52 -7.24 9.29 -4.21
C MET A 52 -6.46 10.57 -3.93
N ASP A 53 -6.46 11.05 -2.69
CA ASP A 53 -5.65 12.22 -2.31
C ASP A 53 -4.15 11.96 -2.55
N PHE A 54 -3.66 10.76 -2.21
CA PHE A 54 -2.29 10.37 -2.55
C PHE A 54 -2.03 10.42 -4.07
N MET A 55 -2.95 9.92 -4.89
CA MET A 55 -2.82 9.91 -6.35
C MET A 55 -2.78 11.32 -6.93
N VAL A 56 -3.68 12.22 -6.51
CA VAL A 56 -3.71 13.63 -6.95
C VAL A 56 -2.39 14.32 -6.63
N ASN A 57 -1.89 14.16 -5.41
CA ASN A 57 -0.63 14.78 -5.01
C ASN A 57 0.57 14.17 -5.76
N SER A 58 0.58 12.85 -6.00
CA SER A 58 1.63 12.18 -6.76
C SER A 58 1.70 12.71 -8.20
N MET A 59 0.56 12.86 -8.88
CA MET A 59 0.53 13.41 -10.24
C MET A 59 0.91 14.89 -10.27
N SER A 60 0.54 15.67 -9.24
CA SER A 60 0.99 17.06 -9.11
C SER A 60 2.53 17.13 -9.05
N VAL A 61 3.19 16.19 -8.37
CA VAL A 61 4.66 16.12 -8.37
C VAL A 61 5.20 15.79 -9.76
N LEU A 62 4.63 14.81 -10.47
CA LEU A 62 5.06 14.48 -11.84
C LEU A 62 4.96 15.70 -12.77
N ASN A 63 3.83 16.41 -12.71
CA ASN A 63 3.59 17.61 -13.50
C ASN A 63 4.58 18.73 -13.16
N LYS A 64 4.88 18.97 -11.87
CA LYS A 64 5.89 19.96 -11.44
C LYS A 64 7.30 19.60 -11.91
N MET A 65 7.62 18.30 -11.94
CA MET A 65 8.89 17.79 -12.45
C MET A 65 8.92 17.69 -13.99
N GLN A 66 7.83 18.08 -14.67
CA GLN A 66 7.68 18.03 -16.12
C GLN A 66 7.86 16.62 -16.70
N PHE A 67 7.57 15.58 -15.91
CA PHE A 67 7.57 14.21 -16.42
C PHE A 67 6.32 13.96 -17.27
N GLN A 68 6.54 13.59 -18.53
CA GLN A 68 5.47 13.28 -19.48
C GLN A 68 5.42 11.77 -19.76
N GLU A 69 4.23 11.25 -20.06
CA GLU A 69 4.01 9.86 -20.50
C GLU A 69 4.59 8.77 -19.55
N VAL A 70 4.66 9.07 -18.25
CA VAL A 70 5.17 8.15 -17.23
C VAL A 70 4.38 6.84 -17.22
N THR A 71 5.10 5.74 -17.01
CA THR A 71 4.50 4.44 -16.73
C THR A 71 4.50 4.19 -15.22
N CYS A 72 3.32 4.13 -14.64
CA CYS A 72 3.09 3.87 -13.23
C CYS A 72 2.74 2.40 -13.02
N THR A 73 3.57 1.66 -12.28
CA THR A 73 3.30 0.27 -11.89
C THR A 73 2.65 0.23 -10.52
N MET A 74 1.58 -0.55 -10.37
CA MET A 74 0.84 -0.68 -9.11
C MET A 74 0.50 -2.14 -8.83
N GLY A 75 0.42 -2.49 -7.54
CA GLY A 75 -0.12 -3.78 -7.13
C GLY A 75 -1.57 -3.99 -7.59
N ASN A 76 -1.96 -5.23 -7.85
CA ASN A 76 -3.34 -5.56 -8.18
C ASN A 76 -4.14 -5.82 -6.90
N VAL A 77 -4.55 -4.72 -6.25
CA VAL A 77 -5.38 -4.72 -5.04
C VAL A 77 -6.66 -3.90 -5.24
N PRO A 78 -7.76 -4.19 -4.51
CA PRO A 78 -9.05 -3.54 -4.73
C PRO A 78 -9.01 -2.01 -4.67
N ILE A 79 -8.23 -1.43 -3.76
CA ILE A 79 -8.11 0.03 -3.59
C ILE A 79 -7.56 0.74 -4.83
N HIS A 80 -6.76 0.05 -5.66
CA HIS A 80 -6.23 0.64 -6.90
C HIS A 80 -7.22 0.56 -8.07
N ARG A 81 -8.33 -0.18 -7.92
CA ARG A 81 -9.29 -0.46 -9.00
C ARG A 81 -10.63 0.24 -8.82
N GLY A 82 -10.77 1.11 -7.82
CA GLY A 82 -11.97 1.92 -7.60
C GLY A 82 -12.35 2.73 -8.83
N ALA A 83 -13.64 2.97 -9.03
CA ALA A 83 -14.14 3.70 -10.20
C ALA A 83 -13.51 5.10 -10.30
N SER A 84 -13.42 5.83 -9.18
CA SER A 84 -12.75 7.12 -9.11
C SER A 84 -11.28 7.06 -9.52
N ILE A 85 -10.55 6.04 -9.05
CA ILE A 85 -9.15 5.83 -9.39
C ILE A 85 -8.97 5.54 -10.89
N LYS A 86 -9.83 4.70 -11.48
CA LYS A 86 -9.80 4.42 -12.91
C LYS A 86 -10.08 5.67 -13.75
N SER A 87 -11.10 6.44 -13.39
CA SER A 87 -11.44 7.70 -14.05
C SER A 87 -10.28 8.69 -13.98
N PHE A 88 -9.66 8.82 -12.80
CA PHE A 88 -8.48 9.67 -12.61
C PHE A 88 -7.32 9.24 -13.49
N ILE A 89 -6.93 7.96 -13.44
CA ILE A 89 -5.86 7.37 -14.24
C ILE A 89 -6.04 7.65 -15.74
N THR A 90 -7.28 7.53 -16.23
CA THR A 90 -7.59 7.72 -17.66
C THR A 90 -7.42 9.18 -18.08
N ALA A 91 -7.63 10.12 -17.17
CA ALA A 91 -7.57 11.56 -17.44
C ALA A 91 -6.14 12.13 -17.43
N GLU A 92 -5.23 11.56 -16.63
CA GLU A 92 -3.87 12.10 -16.43
C GLU A 92 -2.91 11.86 -17.61
N GLY A 93 -3.31 11.10 -18.65
CA GLY A 93 -2.49 10.86 -19.84
C GLY A 93 -1.26 9.94 -19.62
N HIS A 94 -1.10 9.40 -18.41
CA HIS A 94 -0.05 8.44 -18.06
C HIS A 94 -0.49 6.99 -18.27
N LYS A 95 0.48 6.08 -18.42
CA LYS A 95 0.20 4.64 -18.56
C LYS A 95 0.22 4.00 -17.18
N PHE A 96 -0.82 3.24 -16.85
CA PHE A 96 -0.89 2.52 -15.57
C PHE A 96 -0.89 1.01 -15.81
N PHE A 97 0.06 0.32 -15.18
CA PHE A 97 0.21 -1.13 -15.27
C PHE A 97 -0.09 -1.78 -13.91
N TYR A 98 -1.00 -2.74 -13.92
CA TYR A 98 -1.31 -3.54 -12.73
C TYR A 98 -0.51 -4.84 -12.78
N LEU A 99 0.26 -5.09 -11.73
CA LEU A 99 0.98 -6.36 -11.58
C LEU A 99 0.01 -7.54 -11.48
N SER A 100 0.45 -8.75 -11.82
CA SER A 100 -0.33 -9.95 -11.53
C SER A 100 -0.56 -10.11 -10.01
N PRO A 101 -1.67 -10.74 -9.59
CA PRO A 101 -1.90 -11.03 -8.17
C PRO A 101 -0.69 -11.73 -7.54
N TYR A 102 -0.40 -11.42 -6.28
CA TYR A 102 0.67 -12.04 -5.48
C TYR A 102 2.10 -11.91 -6.04
N SER A 103 2.31 -10.96 -6.95
CA SER A 103 3.60 -10.77 -7.63
C SER A 103 4.46 -9.72 -6.91
N LEU A 104 4.66 -9.89 -5.61
CA LEU A 104 5.46 -8.95 -4.81
C LEU A 104 6.93 -8.93 -5.25
N PHE A 105 7.48 -10.06 -5.70
CA PHE A 105 8.88 -10.18 -6.13
C PHE A 105 9.22 -9.37 -7.40
N VAL A 106 8.20 -8.92 -8.16
CA VAL A 106 8.40 -8.06 -9.35
C VAL A 106 8.05 -6.60 -9.08
N ASN A 107 7.57 -6.28 -7.86
CA ASN A 107 7.36 -4.90 -7.45
C ASN A 107 8.70 -4.36 -6.92
N PRO A 108 9.30 -3.33 -7.54
CA PRO A 108 10.60 -2.80 -7.10
C PRO A 108 10.53 -1.97 -5.80
N ILE A 109 9.33 -1.84 -5.22
CA ILE A 109 9.04 -1.25 -3.89
C ILE A 109 8.80 -2.38 -2.90
#